data_AF-A0A9Q9HY48-F1
#
_entry.id   AF-A0A9Q9HY48-F1
#
_cell.length_a   1.000
_cell.length_b   1.000
_cell.length_c   1.000
_cell.angle_alpha   90.00
_cell.angle_beta   90.00
_cell.angle_gamma   90.00
#
_symmetry.space_group_name_H-M   'P 1'
#
loop_
_entity.id
_entity.type
_entity.pdbx_description
1 polymer ?
#
loop_
_entity_poly.entity_id
_entity_poly.type
_entity_poly.pdbx_seq_one_letter_code
_entity_poly.pdbx_strand_id
1 'polypeptide(L)'
;MAKLDGLMIADLVITEKMDGENTTIHRSGSHARSPDSRYHSSRDWLKAFAAGISPQLADGERIVGENLYARHSIGYDDLPSYFLGFAWIIEGEVQSWDLTLARFEELSIVPVSTLYRGPYKAGLFEDTAASLDRTS
;
A
#
# COMPACT_ATOMS: atom_id res chain seq x y z
N MET A 1 -19.22 -13.72 0.47
CA MET A 1 -17.89 -14.35 0.60
C MET A 1 -17.53 -14.91 -0.76
N ALA A 2 -16.59 -14.32 -1.50
CA ALA A 2 -16.04 -14.99 -2.67
C ALA A 2 -15.35 -16.26 -2.16
N LYS A 3 -15.78 -17.43 -2.61
CA LYS A 3 -15.07 -18.68 -2.29
C LYS A 3 -13.84 -18.73 -3.18
N LEU A 4 -12.68 -18.92 -2.57
CA LEU A 4 -11.39 -19.08 -3.25
C LEU A 4 -11.22 -20.50 -3.84
N ASP A 5 -12.31 -21.26 -3.93
CA ASP A 5 -12.32 -22.63 -4.46
C ASP A 5 -11.80 -22.64 -5.89
N GLY A 6 -10.69 -23.34 -6.12
CA GLY A 6 -10.08 -23.49 -7.45
C GLY A 6 -9.08 -22.40 -7.85
N LEU A 7 -8.63 -21.55 -6.93
CA LEU A 7 -7.51 -20.64 -7.21
C LEU A 7 -6.24 -21.46 -7.51
N MET A 8 -5.74 -21.40 -8.74
CA MET A 8 -4.50 -22.07 -9.16
C MET A 8 -3.56 -21.04 -9.78
N ILE A 9 -2.75 -20.40 -8.94
CA ILE A 9 -1.81 -19.36 -9.33
C ILE A 9 -0.40 -19.78 -8.90
N ALA A 10 0.58 -19.64 -9.80
CA ALA A 10 1.98 -20.01 -9.54
C ALA A 10 2.77 -18.91 -8.81
N ASP A 11 2.37 -17.65 -8.94
CA ASP A 11 2.99 -16.50 -8.28
C ASP A 11 1.92 -15.63 -7.61
N LEU A 12 1.62 -15.95 -6.35
CA LEU A 12 0.71 -15.22 -5.48
C LEU A 12 1.52 -14.42 -4.47
N VAL A 13 1.25 -13.12 -4.36
CA VAL A 13 1.82 -12.25 -3.32
C VAL A 13 0.74 -11.97 -2.26
N ILE A 14 1.10 -12.13 -0.99
CA ILE A 14 0.29 -11.69 0.15
C ILE A 14 1.07 -10.57 0.84
N THR A 15 0.44 -9.41 0.99
CA THR A 15 1.01 -8.28 1.74
C THR A 15 0.23 -8.06 3.03
N GLU A 16 0.88 -7.44 4.00
CA GLU A 16 0.23 -6.95 5.19
C GLU A 16 -0.76 -5.84 4.83
N LYS A 17 -1.98 -5.94 5.39
CA LYS A 17 -2.99 -4.89 5.22
C LYS A 17 -2.86 -3.89 6.36
N MET A 18 -2.44 -2.69 6.03
CA MET A 18 -2.43 -1.57 6.97
C MET A 18 -3.83 -0.98 7.14
N ASP A 19 -4.09 -0.37 8.30
CA ASP A 19 -5.37 0.26 8.63
C ASP A 19 -5.21 1.78 8.77
N GLY A 20 -5.28 2.47 7.64
CA GLY A 20 -5.15 3.92 7.57
C GLY A 20 -6.08 4.56 6.54
N GLU A 21 -5.60 5.63 5.90
CA GLU A 21 -6.31 6.31 4.83
C GLU A 21 -5.70 5.97 3.47
N ASN A 22 -6.45 5.26 2.64
CA ASN A 22 -6.05 5.02 1.26
C ASN A 22 -5.80 6.34 0.52
N THR A 23 -4.62 6.45 -0.06
CA THR A 23 -4.14 7.66 -0.74
C THR A 23 -3.54 7.30 -2.09
N THR A 24 -3.87 8.10 -3.11
CA THR A 24 -3.28 8.04 -4.44
C THR A 24 -2.43 9.28 -4.69
N ILE A 25 -1.17 9.10 -5.09
CA ILE A 25 -0.26 10.16 -5.56
C ILE A 25 -0.16 10.04 -7.09
N HIS A 26 -0.19 11.16 -7.79
CA HIS A 26 -0.09 11.26 -9.25
C HIS A 26 0.66 12.55 -9.60
N ARG A 27 0.95 12.78 -10.88
CA ARG A 27 1.80 13.91 -11.31
C ARG A 27 1.38 15.29 -10.78
N SER A 28 0.09 15.52 -10.66
CA SER A 28 -0.46 16.82 -10.25
C SER A 28 -0.75 16.93 -8.75
N GLY A 29 -0.36 15.94 -7.93
CA GLY A 29 -0.55 15.94 -6.48
C GLY A 29 -1.07 14.62 -5.93
N SER A 30 -1.95 14.69 -4.93
CA SER A 30 -2.46 13.50 -4.24
C SER A 30 -3.94 13.62 -3.87
N HIS A 31 -4.64 12.49 -3.86
CA HIS A 31 -6.03 12.36 -3.44
C HIS A 31 -6.16 11.29 -2.35
N ALA A 32 -6.70 11.67 -1.20
CA ALA A 32 -7.14 10.75 -0.16
C ALA A 32 -8.57 10.26 -0.44
N ARG A 33 -8.89 9.01 -0.11
CA ARG A 33 -10.23 8.43 -0.30
C ARG A 33 -11.27 9.00 0.65
N SER A 34 -10.89 9.47 1.85
CA SER A 34 -11.85 9.95 2.85
C SER A 34 -12.21 11.44 2.63
N PRO A 35 -13.51 11.80 2.57
CA PRO A 35 -13.95 13.19 2.50
C PRO A 35 -14.09 13.87 3.87
N ASP A 36 -13.78 13.19 4.98
CA ASP A 36 -14.02 13.74 6.32
C ASP A 36 -13.03 14.89 6.64
N SER A 37 -13.59 16.09 6.71
CA SER A 37 -12.92 17.37 6.45
C SER A 37 -12.29 18.01 7.69
N ARG A 38 -11.80 17.23 8.65
CA ARG A 38 -11.10 17.78 9.81
C ARG A 38 -9.63 17.97 9.46
N TYR A 39 -9.19 19.23 9.47
CA TYR A 39 -7.79 19.61 9.29
C TYR A 39 -6.94 18.92 10.35
N HIS A 40 -6.04 18.05 9.91
CA HIS A 40 -5.08 17.34 10.75
C HIS A 40 -3.69 17.51 10.15
N SER A 41 -2.67 17.67 11.01
CA SER A 41 -1.25 17.78 10.65
C SER A 41 -0.75 16.62 9.78
N SER A 42 -1.44 15.48 9.80
CA SER A 42 -1.27 14.34 8.87
C SER A 42 -1.26 14.76 7.41
N ARG A 43 -2.17 15.67 7.05
CA ARG A 43 -2.38 16.10 5.67
C ARG A 43 -1.23 16.95 5.17
N ASP A 44 -0.59 17.70 6.07
CA ASP A 44 0.53 18.57 5.68
C ASP A 44 1.79 17.76 5.43
N TRP A 45 2.06 16.73 6.25
CA TRP A 45 3.14 15.77 5.96
C TRP A 45 2.90 15.03 4.64
N LEU A 46 1.69 14.49 4.44
CA LEU A 46 1.36 13.75 3.22
C LEU A 46 1.45 14.64 1.97
N LYS A 47 0.98 15.89 2.04
CA LYS A 47 1.13 16.84 0.92
C LYS A 47 2.58 17.12 0.61
N ALA A 48 3.43 17.32 1.62
CA ALA A 48 4.85 17.54 1.42
C ALA A 48 5.53 16.32 0.81
N PHE A 49 5.22 15.13 1.32
CA PHE A 49 5.70 13.85 0.78
C PHE A 49 5.26 13.66 -0.68
N ALA A 50 3.98 13.86 -0.98
CA ALA A 50 3.44 13.80 -2.32
C ALA A 50 4.06 14.86 -3.25
N ALA A 51 4.35 16.07 -2.76
CA ALA A 51 5.01 17.11 -3.56
C ALA A 51 6.45 16.75 -3.96
N GLY A 52 7.14 15.91 -3.17
CA GLY A 52 8.45 15.36 -3.54
C GLY A 52 8.37 14.27 -4.62
N ILE A 53 7.28 13.50 -4.65
CA ILE A 53 7.09 12.38 -5.58
C ILE A 53 6.43 12.83 -6.89
N SER A 54 5.38 13.65 -6.81
CA SER A 54 4.51 14.03 -7.94
C SER A 54 5.29 14.51 -9.17
N PRO A 55 6.33 15.37 -9.07
CA PRO A 55 7.09 15.84 -10.23
C PRO A 55 7.88 14.73 -10.95
N GLN A 56 8.12 13.59 -10.30
CA GLN A 56 8.86 12.44 -10.83
C GLN A 56 7.94 11.44 -11.57
N LEU A 57 6.61 11.66 -11.49
CA LEU A 57 5.62 10.79 -12.12
C LEU A 57 5.28 11.28 -13.53
N ALA A 58 5.10 10.35 -14.46
CA ALA A 58 4.57 10.63 -15.78
C ALA A 58 3.05 10.89 -15.76
N ASP A 59 2.51 11.39 -16.87
CA ASP A 59 1.06 11.41 -17.05
C ASP A 59 0.53 9.97 -17.10
N GLY A 60 -0.65 9.74 -16.51
CA GLY A 60 -1.22 8.38 -16.42
C GLY A 60 -0.62 7.50 -15.32
N GLU A 61 0.48 7.93 -14.69
CA GLU A 61 1.13 7.22 -13.59
C GLU A 61 0.49 7.56 -12.23
N ARG A 62 0.24 6.53 -11.41
CA ARG A 62 -0.27 6.68 -10.04
C ARG A 62 0.40 5.73 -9.07
N ILE A 63 0.76 6.25 -7.91
CA ILE A 63 1.22 5.45 -6.77
C ILE A 63 0.07 5.39 -5.76
N VAL A 64 -0.26 4.18 -5.31
CA VAL A 64 -1.30 3.95 -4.30
C VAL A 64 -0.66 3.38 -3.04
N GLY A 65 -1.05 3.94 -1.90
CA GLY A 65 -0.59 3.50 -0.61
C GLY A 65 -1.55 3.85 0.51
N GLU A 66 -1.15 3.52 1.72
CA GLU A 66 -1.89 3.79 2.94
C GLU A 66 -1.19 4.88 3.74
N ASN A 67 -1.92 5.94 4.09
CA ASN A 67 -1.48 6.97 5.01
C ASN A 67 -1.85 6.59 6.45
N LEU A 68 -0.83 6.38 7.29
CA LEU A 68 -0.95 5.85 8.65
C LEU A 68 -0.82 6.92 9.73
N TYR A 69 -0.68 8.19 9.34
CA TYR A 69 -0.58 9.28 10.31
C TYR A 69 -1.89 9.47 11.09
N ALA A 70 -3.04 9.36 10.40
CA ALA A 70 -4.33 9.44 11.05
C ALA A 70 -4.59 8.12 11.79
N ARG A 71 -4.59 8.14 13.13
CA ARG A 71 -5.05 7.02 13.96
C ARG A 71 -6.51 6.71 13.60
N HIS A 72 -6.75 5.73 12.73
CA HIS A 72 -8.10 5.29 12.38
C HIS A 72 -8.64 4.31 13.44
N SER A 73 -7.83 3.35 13.91
CA SER A 73 -8.20 2.41 14.98
C SER A 73 -7.02 1.74 15.69
N ILE A 74 -5.86 1.59 15.04
CA ILE A 74 -4.65 0.98 15.62
C ILE A 74 -3.55 2.05 15.75
N GLY A 75 -2.85 2.06 16.88
CA GLY A 75 -1.64 2.86 17.05
C GLY A 75 -0.43 2.05 16.58
N TYR A 76 0.36 2.60 15.68
CA TYR A 76 1.61 1.99 15.26
C TYR A 76 2.78 2.75 15.88
N ASP A 77 3.58 2.07 16.71
CA ASP A 77 4.67 2.69 17.45
C ASP A 77 6.02 2.66 16.70
N ASP A 78 6.17 1.79 15.70
CA ASP A 78 7.40 1.60 14.92
C ASP A 78 7.12 1.52 13.40
N LEU A 79 6.57 2.61 12.84
CA LEU A 79 6.35 2.69 11.39
C LEU A 79 7.61 3.12 10.65
N PRO A 80 8.03 2.40 9.59
CA PRO A 80 9.16 2.81 8.77
C PRO A 80 8.85 4.07 7.94
N SER A 81 7.56 4.39 7.74
CA SER A 81 7.08 5.61 7.09
C SER A 81 5.59 5.83 7.43
N TYR A 82 5.13 7.08 7.41
CA TYR A 82 3.69 7.40 7.53
C TYR A 82 2.90 7.11 6.25
N PHE A 83 3.57 6.87 5.13
CA PHE A 83 2.95 6.38 3.89
C PHE A 83 3.63 5.09 3.46
N LEU A 84 2.85 4.02 3.34
CA LEU A 84 3.30 2.72 2.84
C LEU A 84 2.64 2.40 1.50
N GLY A 85 3.45 2.23 0.46
CA GLY A 85 2.99 1.94 -0.90
C GLY A 85 2.56 0.48 -1.07
N PHE A 86 1.53 0.23 -1.87
CA PHE A 86 1.12 -1.14 -2.20
C PHE A 86 0.68 -1.36 -3.65
N ALA A 87 0.55 -0.30 -4.47
CA ALA A 87 0.34 -0.48 -5.91
C ALA A 87 0.96 0.66 -6.72
N TRP A 88 1.46 0.29 -7.90
CA TRP A 88 1.81 1.21 -8.97
C TRP A 88 0.87 0.97 -10.14
N ILE A 89 0.31 2.05 -10.69
CA ILE A 89 -0.65 2.00 -11.78
C ILE A 89 -0.14 2.87 -12.92
N ILE A 90 -0.18 2.32 -14.14
CA ILE A 90 0.13 3.04 -15.37
C ILE A 90 -1.09 2.90 -16.28
N GLU A 91 -1.67 4.04 -16.69
CA GLU A 91 -2.81 4.07 -17.62
C GLU A 91 -4.00 3.19 -17.20
N GLY A 92 -4.22 3.06 -15.89
CA GLY A 92 -5.32 2.27 -15.31
C GLY A 92 -4.97 0.81 -15.01
N GLU A 93 -3.79 0.33 -15.43
CA GLU A 93 -3.34 -1.04 -15.19
C GLU A 93 -2.40 -1.12 -13.99
N VAL A 94 -2.69 -2.04 -13.07
CA VAL A 94 -1.81 -2.33 -11.91
C VAL A 94 -0.59 -3.07 -12.41
N GLN A 95 0.59 -2.55 -12.09
CA GLN A 95 1.86 -3.15 -12.47
C GLN A 95 2.17 -4.38 -11.60
N SER A 96 3.02 -5.28 -12.10
CA SER A 96 3.48 -6.43 -11.32
C SER A 96 4.13 -5.98 -10.01
N TRP A 97 4.15 -6.87 -9.01
CA TRP A 97 4.72 -6.54 -7.71
C TRP A 97 6.22 -6.18 -7.81
N ASP A 98 6.98 -6.90 -8.64
CA ASP A 98 8.42 -6.62 -8.85
C ASP A 98 8.67 -5.25 -9.46
N LEU A 99 7.90 -4.89 -10.50
CA LEU A 99 7.99 -3.57 -11.11
C LEU A 99 7.54 -2.47 -10.15
N THR A 100 6.52 -2.75 -9.33
CA THR A 100 6.05 -1.84 -8.29
C THR A 100 7.14 -1.58 -7.25
N LEU A 101 7.81 -2.63 -6.77
CA LEU A 101 8.92 -2.50 -5.80
C LEU A 101 10.10 -1.73 -6.38
N ALA A 102 10.49 -2.01 -7.63
CA ALA A 102 11.55 -1.27 -8.30
C ALA A 102 11.20 0.22 -8.42
N ARG A 103 9.96 0.55 -8.80
CA ARG A 103 9.50 1.94 -8.88
C ARG A 103 9.45 2.62 -7.51
N PHE A 104 9.07 1.89 -6.46
CA PHE A 104 9.08 2.42 -5.10
C PHE A 104 10.50 2.71 -4.62
N GLU A 105 11.47 1.86 -4.95
CA GLU A 105 12.88 2.12 -4.65
C GLU A 105 13.38 3.41 -5.32
N GLU A 106 13.08 3.60 -6.60
CA GLU A 106 13.42 4.83 -7.35
C GLU A 106 12.84 6.09 -6.69
N LEU A 107 11.62 6.00 -6.17
CA LEU A 107 10.89 7.11 -5.56
C LEU A 107 11.14 7.25 -4.05
N SER A 108 11.98 6.38 -3.47
CA SER A 108 12.21 6.29 -2.01
C SER A 108 10.92 6.08 -1.20
N ILE A 109 10.02 5.24 -1.73
CA ILE A 109 8.75 4.86 -1.09
C ILE A 109 8.94 3.52 -0.38
N VAL A 110 8.54 3.45 0.88
CA VAL A 110 8.55 2.19 1.63
C VAL A 110 7.29 1.39 1.26
N PRO A 111 7.42 0.13 0.79
CA PRO A 111 6.27 -0.74 0.54
C PRO A 111 5.65 -1.27 1.84
N VAL A 112 4.42 -1.75 1.76
CA VAL A 112 3.86 -2.66 2.76
C VAL A 112 4.66 -3.97 2.82
N SER A 113 4.68 -4.60 4.00
CA SER A 113 5.37 -5.88 4.22
C SER A 113 4.82 -6.98 3.30
N THR A 114 5.70 -7.74 2.66
CA THR A 114 5.31 -8.97 1.96
C THR A 114 5.33 -10.13 2.96
N LEU A 115 4.17 -10.75 3.17
CA LEU A 115 3.99 -11.88 4.08
C LEU A 115 4.25 -13.22 3.40
N TYR A 116 3.98 -13.30 2.10
CA TYR A 116 4.18 -14.52 1.30
C TYR A 116 4.38 -14.19 -0.18
N ARG A 117 5.21 -14.98 -0.85
CA ARG A 117 5.24 -15.08 -2.32
C ARG A 117 5.47 -16.52 -2.77
N GLY A 118 4.67 -16.98 -3.72
CA GLY A 118 4.83 -18.32 -4.30
C GLY A 118 3.51 -18.91 -4.82
N PRO A 119 3.49 -20.21 -5.14
CA PRO A 119 2.29 -20.84 -5.67
C PRO A 119 1.21 -20.96 -4.61
N TYR A 120 -0.04 -20.80 -5.01
CA TYR A 120 -1.17 -21.11 -4.15
C TYR A 120 -1.10 -22.57 -3.67
N LYS A 121 -1.33 -22.77 -2.38
CA LYS A 121 -1.55 -24.07 -1.74
C LYS A 121 -2.80 -24.02 -0.87
N ALA A 122 -3.49 -25.14 -0.74
CA ALA A 122 -4.61 -25.25 0.19
C ALA A 122 -4.12 -24.93 1.62
N GLY A 123 -4.90 -24.16 2.37
CA GLY A 123 -4.55 -23.71 3.72
C GLY A 123 -3.59 -22.51 3.80
N LEU A 124 -3.15 -21.96 2.66
CA LEU A 124 -2.14 -20.88 2.64
C LEU A 124 -2.54 -19.66 3.48
N PHE A 125 -3.80 -19.23 3.41
CA PHE A 125 -4.25 -18.03 4.11
C PHE A 125 -4.36 -18.26 5.62
N GLU A 126 -4.82 -19.45 6.01
CA GLU A 126 -4.89 -19.89 7.40
C GLU A 126 -3.50 -20.01 8.02
N ASP A 127 -2.56 -20.65 7.31
CA ASP A 127 -1.15 -20.77 7.71
C ASP A 127 -0.53 -19.37 7.90
N THR A 128 -0.75 -18.48 6.93
CA THR A 128 -0.23 -17.11 6.98
C THR A 128 -0.81 -16.37 8.20
N ALA A 129 -2.13 -16.40 8.40
CA ALA A 129 -2.79 -15.74 9.53
C ALA A 129 -2.44 -16.34 10.90
N ALA A 130 -2.07 -17.62 10.97
CA ALA A 130 -1.57 -18.26 12.19
C ALA A 130 -0.12 -17.87 12.51
N SER A 131 0.68 -17.54 11.49
CA SER A 131 2.07 -17.10 11.64
C SER A 131 2.24 -15.65 12.08
N LEU A 132 1.21 -14.81 11.90
CA LEU A 132 1.25 -13.41 12.29
C LEU A 132 1.32 -13.25 13.81
N ASP A 133 2.26 -12.44 14.27
CA ASP A 133 2.27 -11.97 15.66
C ASP A 133 1.04 -11.08 15.87
N ARG A 134 0.27 -11.39 16.92
CA ARG A 134 -0.99 -10.71 17.25
C ARG A 134 -0.85 -9.81 18.48
N THR A 135 0.38 -9.63 18.97
CA THR A 135 0.65 -8.96 20.24
C THR A 135 1.10 -7.50 20.10
N SER A 136 0.95 -6.90 18.92
CA SER A 136 1.21 -5.47 18.67
C SER A 136 0.05 -4.57 19.11
#